data_AF-A0A0Q5ABC3-F1
#
_entry.id   AF-A0A0Q5ABC3-F1
#
_cell.length_a   1.000
_cell.length_b   1.000
_cell.length_c   1.000
_cell.angle_alpha   90.00
_cell.angle_beta   90.00
_cell.angle_gamma   90.00
#
_symmetry.space_group_name_H-M   'P 1'
#
loop_
_entity.id
_entity.type
_entity.pdbx_description
1 polymer ?
#
loop_
_entity_poly.entity_id
_entity_poly.type
_entity_poly.pdbx_seq_one_letter_code
_entity_poly.pdbx_strand_id
1 'polypeptide(L)'
;MEDPYEALETVRDRVIHVHAKDISFEQAESDRGSVTGTPVGCACGEGVVDWDRILHLLDPIDSDLTLSVECGTIDQAATSIEYLQGLITARKSTSISMMQERAR
;
A
#
# COMPACT_ATOMS: atom_id res chain seq x y z
N MET A 1 12.86 14.55 7.43
CA MET A 1 11.75 13.61 7.59
C MET A 1 11.84 12.69 6.39
N GLU A 2 11.96 11.38 6.60
CA GLU A 2 12.08 10.41 5.51
C GLU A 2 10.67 10.08 4.98
N ASP A 3 10.50 10.11 3.67
CA ASP A 3 9.28 9.70 2.99
C ASP A 3 9.27 8.16 2.84
N PRO A 4 8.26 7.44 3.36
CA PRO A 4 8.19 5.98 3.24
C PRO A 4 8.15 5.48 1.80
N TYR A 5 7.67 6.29 0.85
CA TYR A 5 7.63 5.92 -0.57
C TYR A 5 9.03 5.92 -1.20
N GLU A 6 9.86 6.90 -0.88
CA GLU A 6 11.26 6.96 -1.35
C GLU A 6 12.11 5.83 -0.74
N ALA A 7 11.88 5.55 0.55
CA ALA A 7 12.52 4.45 1.24
C ALA A 7 12.12 3.11 0.61
N LEU A 8 10.83 2.90 0.33
CA LEU A 8 10.33 1.70 -0.33
C LEU A 8 10.93 1.53 -1.73
N GLU A 9 10.94 2.59 -2.54
CA GLU A 9 11.53 2.54 -3.89
C GLU A 9 13.00 2.11 -3.85
N THR A 10 13.75 2.60 -2.85
CA THR A 10 15.17 2.28 -2.67
C THR A 10 15.41 0.81 -2.31
N VAL A 11 14.46 0.17 -1.61
CA VAL A 11 14.61 -1.21 -1.12
C VAL A 11 13.70 -2.23 -1.80
N ARG A 12 12.91 -1.82 -2.81
CA ARG A 12 11.83 -2.63 -3.40
C ARG A 12 12.30 -4.01 -3.87
N ASP A 13 13.49 -4.12 -4.45
CA ASP A 13 14.04 -5.38 -4.97
C ASP A 13 14.42 -6.38 -3.86
N ARG A 14 14.30 -5.99 -2.59
CA ARG A 14 14.53 -6.83 -1.41
C ARG A 14 13.26 -7.07 -0.59
N VAL A 15 12.11 -6.56 -1.04
CA VAL A 15 10.83 -6.76 -0.36
C VAL A 15 10.37 -8.19 -0.61
N ILE A 16 10.07 -8.91 0.47
CA ILE A 16 9.56 -10.29 0.44
C ILE A 16 8.17 -10.40 1.08
N HIS A 17 7.79 -9.41 1.89
CA HIS A 17 6.55 -9.39 2.64
C HIS A 17 6.19 -7.95 3.01
N VAL A 18 4.90 -7.61 3.00
CA VAL A 18 4.42 -6.27 3.36
C VAL A 18 3.34 -6.41 4.43
N HIS A 19 3.52 -5.71 5.55
CA HIS A 19 2.44 -5.50 6.50
C HIS A 19 1.59 -4.33 5.99
N ALA A 20 0.32 -4.60 5.73
CA ALA A 20 -0.65 -3.60 5.35
C ALA A 20 -1.27 -2.97 6.59
N LYS A 21 -0.71 -1.82 6.97
CA LYS A 21 -1.13 -0.98 8.10
C LYS A 21 -1.40 0.42 7.63
N ASP A 22 -2.44 1.04 8.16
CA ASP A 22 -2.78 2.42 7.89
C ASP A 22 -3.01 3.18 9.19
N ILE A 23 -2.83 4.49 9.15
CA ILE A 23 -2.88 5.37 10.32
C ILE A 23 -3.78 6.54 9.96
N SER A 24 -4.71 6.91 10.84
CA SER A 24 -5.63 8.00 10.57
C SER A 24 -4.87 9.33 10.48
N PHE A 25 -5.40 10.28 9.71
CA PHE A 25 -4.81 11.62 9.58
C PHE A 25 -4.62 12.31 10.93
N GLU A 26 -5.60 12.20 11.83
CA GLU A 26 -5.52 12.79 13.17
C GLU A 26 -4.36 12.19 13.98
N GLN A 27 -4.25 10.86 13.99
CA GLN A 27 -3.18 10.18 14.70
C GLN A 27 -1.80 10.46 14.08
N ALA A 28 -1.74 10.55 12.75
CA ALA A 28 -0.51 10.87 12.02
C ALA A 28 0.05 12.25 12.36
N GLU A 29 -0.82 13.19 12.72
CA GLU A 29 -0.43 14.51 13.17
C GLU A 29 -0.08 14.53 14.66
N SER A 30 -0.85 13.84 15.52
CA SER A 30 -0.64 13.86 16.98
C SER A 30 0.60 13.10 17.43
N ASP A 31 0.87 11.95 16.80
CA ASP A 31 1.83 10.96 17.32
C ASP A 31 3.21 11.07 16.64
N ARG A 32 3.33 11.91 15.60
CA ARG A 32 4.56 12.02 14.80
C ARG A 32 5.74 12.47 15.65
N GLY A 33 6.73 11.59 15.76
CA GLY A 33 7.97 11.85 16.49
C GLY A 33 7.81 11.90 18.02
N SER A 34 6.62 11.61 18.56
CA SER A 34 6.35 11.62 20.00
C SER A 34 6.24 10.21 20.59
N VAL A 35 5.99 9.19 19.77
CA VAL A 35 5.85 7.78 20.18
C VAL A 35 6.89 6.87 19.54
N THR A 36 7.24 5.77 20.22
CA THR A 36 8.04 4.68 19.65
C THR A 36 7.13 3.62 19.05
N GLY A 37 6.80 3.79 17.77
CA GLY A 37 5.87 2.93 17.03
C GLY A 37 4.40 3.30 17.22
N THR A 38 3.56 2.91 16.26
CA THR A 38 2.11 3.19 16.26
C THR A 38 1.34 1.94 16.68
N PRO A 39 0.68 1.92 17.86
CA PRO A 39 0.13 0.70 18.45
C PRO A 39 -1.01 0.08 17.64
N VAL A 40 -1.94 0.91 17.13
CA VAL A 40 -3.03 0.54 16.21
C VAL A 40 -3.43 1.78 15.43
N GLY A 41 -3.87 1.59 14.18
CA GLY A 41 -4.37 2.67 13.33
C GLY A 41 -5.79 2.40 12.83
N CYS A 42 -6.06 2.69 11.56
CA CYS A 42 -7.37 2.54 10.92
C CYS A 42 -7.38 1.40 9.88
N ALA A 43 -8.51 1.19 9.20
CA ALA A 43 -8.54 0.30 8.05
C ALA A 43 -7.69 0.89 6.90
N CYS A 44 -7.11 0.02 6.06
CA CYS A 44 -6.40 0.45 4.86
C CYS A 44 -7.34 1.19 3.92
N GLY A 45 -6.90 2.35 3.44
CA GLY A 45 -7.71 3.22 2.57
C GLY A 45 -8.51 4.30 3.31
N GLU A 46 -8.50 4.30 4.64
CA GLU A 46 -9.09 5.35 5.48
C GLU A 46 -8.05 6.31 6.08
N GLY A 47 -6.77 5.99 5.93
CA GLY A 47 -5.68 6.72 6.55
C GLY A 47 -4.78 7.45 5.56
N VAL A 48 -3.57 7.74 6.02
CA VAL A 48 -2.59 8.56 5.29
C VAL A 48 -1.83 7.79 4.22
N VAL A 49 -1.88 6.45 4.21
CA VAL A 49 -1.11 5.64 3.27
C VAL A 49 -1.83 5.54 1.93
N ASP A 50 -1.24 6.14 0.90
CA ASP A 50 -1.60 5.91 -0.51
C ASP A 50 -1.18 4.50 -0.96
N TRP A 51 -2.10 3.55 -0.82
CA TRP A 51 -1.91 2.14 -1.18
C TRP A 51 -1.76 1.90 -2.69
N ASP A 52 -2.37 2.74 -3.54
CA ASP A 52 -2.22 2.58 -4.98
C ASP A 52 -0.78 2.94 -5.40
N ARG A 53 -0.21 4.00 -4.80
CA ARG A 53 1.21 4.35 -4.98
C ARG A 53 2.14 3.24 -4.47
N ILE A 54 1.86 2.64 -3.31
CA ILE A 54 2.64 1.50 -2.80
C ILE A 54 2.63 0.35 -3.80
N LEU A 55 1.46 -0.05 -4.29
CA LEU A 55 1.35 -1.13 -5.26
C LEU A 55 2.09 -0.80 -6.57
N HIS A 56 2.04 0.45 -7.02
CA HIS A 56 2.79 0.88 -8.20
C HIS A 56 4.31 0.78 -8.03
N LEU A 57 4.84 1.12 -6.86
CA LEU A 57 6.27 0.97 -6.55
C LEU A 57 6.71 -0.50 -6.51
N LEU A 58 5.78 -1.40 -6.19
CA LEU A 58 6.01 -2.85 -6.10
C LEU A 58 5.76 -3.60 -7.42
N ASP A 59 5.03 -3.02 -8.39
CA ASP A 59 4.74 -3.66 -9.69
C ASP A 59 5.96 -4.26 -10.41
N PRO A 60 7.18 -3.64 -10.37
CA PRO A 60 8.34 -4.19 -11.08
C PRO A 60 8.89 -5.51 -10.50
N ILE A 61 8.44 -5.93 -9.31
CA ILE A 61 8.97 -7.11 -8.62
C ILE A 61 8.35 -8.38 -9.23
N ASP A 62 9.18 -9.23 -9.81
CA ASP A 62 8.79 -10.51 -10.41
C ASP A 62 8.71 -11.63 -9.34
N SER A 63 8.01 -11.37 -8.24
CA SER A 63 7.83 -12.32 -7.14
C SER A 63 6.44 -12.20 -6.54
N ASP A 64 5.92 -13.32 -6.04
CA ASP A 64 4.61 -13.34 -5.39
C ASP A 64 4.70 -12.70 -4.00
N LEU A 65 4.16 -11.49 -3.88
CA LEU A 65 4.18 -10.71 -2.64
C LEU A 65 2.89 -10.90 -1.86
N THR A 66 3.02 -11.24 -0.57
CA THR A 66 1.89 -11.28 0.36
C THR A 66 1.77 -9.97 1.12
N LEU A 67 0.57 -9.39 1.09
CA LEU A 67 0.16 -8.26 1.92
C LEU A 67 -0.61 -8.80 3.14
N SER A 68 -0.03 -8.71 4.33
CA SER A 68 -0.68 -9.09 5.60
C SER A 68 -1.35 -7.88 6.23
N VAL A 69 -2.69 -7.88 6.28
CA VAL A 69 -3.43 -6.81 6.98
C VAL A 69 -3.17 -6.88 8.48
N GLU A 70 -2.74 -5.77 9.05
CA GLU A 70 -2.51 -5.61 10.49
C GLU A 70 -3.31 -4.39 11.00
N CYS A 71 -4.38 -4.67 11.76
CA CYS A 71 -5.33 -3.67 12.25
C CYS A 71 -5.87 -4.05 13.64
N GLY A 72 -6.62 -3.14 14.26
CA GLY A 72 -7.08 -3.29 15.65
C GLY A 72 -8.35 -4.14 15.82
N THR A 73 -9.16 -4.30 14.78
CA THR A 73 -10.43 -5.03 14.84
C THR A 73 -10.66 -5.93 13.62
N ILE A 74 -11.59 -6.88 13.75
CA ILE A 74 -12.01 -7.77 12.65
C ILE A 74 -12.72 -6.99 11.53
N ASP A 75 -13.53 -6.00 11.89
CA ASP A 75 -14.23 -5.16 10.91
C ASP A 75 -13.23 -4.36 10.06
N GLN A 76 -12.23 -3.75 10.71
CA GLN A 76 -11.12 -3.09 10.00
C GLN A 76 -10.38 -4.07 9.09
N ALA A 77 -10.21 -5.33 9.51
CA ALA A 77 -9.55 -6.34 8.69
C ALA A 77 -10.36 -6.64 7.42
N ALA A 78 -11.67 -6.84 7.56
CA ALA A 78 -12.57 -7.09 6.44
C ALA A 78 -12.56 -5.94 5.43
N THR A 79 -12.74 -4.70 5.90
CA THR A 79 -12.69 -3.50 5.06
C THR A 79 -11.34 -3.33 4.35
N SER A 80 -10.24 -3.54 5.07
CA SER A 80 -8.89 -3.44 4.50
C SER A 80 -8.66 -4.47 3.40
N ILE A 81 -9.09 -5.72 3.63
CA ILE A 81 -8.96 -6.79 2.64
C ILE A 81 -9.78 -6.46 1.38
N GLU A 82 -11.03 -6.03 1.54
CA GLU A 82 -11.90 -5.66 0.42
C GLU A 82 -11.29 -4.51 -0.40
N TYR A 83 -10.82 -3.46 0.27
CA TYR A 83 -10.19 -2.31 -0.38
C TYR A 83 -8.92 -2.70 -1.16
N LEU A 84 -8.00 -3.43 -0.53
CA LEU A 84 -6.74 -3.85 -1.17
C LEU A 84 -6.98 -4.83 -2.32
N GLN A 85 -7.91 -5.78 -2.17
CA GLN A 85 -8.31 -6.68 -3.25
C GLN A 85 -8.90 -5.93 -4.44
N GLY A 86 -9.69 -4.87 -4.18
CA GLY A 86 -10.21 -3.98 -5.20
C GLY A 86 -9.10 -3.34 -6.03
N LEU A 87 -8.09 -2.75 -5.37
CA LEU A 87 -6.92 -2.18 -6.05
C LEU A 87 -6.16 -3.23 -6.87
N ILE A 88 -5.82 -4.37 -6.26
CA ILE A 88 -5.05 -5.44 -6.93
C ILE A 88 -5.80 -5.98 -8.17
N THR A 89 -7.11 -6.17 -8.06
CA THR A 89 -7.94 -6.68 -9.17
C THR A 89 -8.04 -5.66 -10.30
N ALA A 90 -8.22 -4.37 -9.98
CA ALA A 90 -8.27 -3.29 -10.96
C ALA A 90 -6.96 -3.21 -11.78
N ARG A 91 -5.80 -3.40 -11.12
CA ARG A 91 -4.48 -3.40 -11.76
C ARG A 91 -4.31 -4.56 -12.75
N LYS A 92 -4.68 -5.79 -12.34
CA LYS A 92 -4.61 -6.99 -13.22
C LYS A 92 -5.51 -6.88 -14.46
N SER A 93 -6.56 -6.07 -14.41
CA SER A 93 -7.45 -5.84 -15.56
C SER A 93 -6.85 -4.95 -16.65
N THR A 94 -5.70 -4.30 -16.40
CA THR A 94 -5.08 -3.34 -17.34
C THR A 94 -4.25 -4.00 -18.45
N SER A 95 -4.62 -5.22 -18.88
CA SER A 95 -4.24 -5.73 -20.21
C SER A 95 -5.11 -5.05 -21.29
N ILE A 96 -5.09 -3.72 -21.35
CA ILE A 96 -5.57 -2.99 -22.53
C ILE A 96 -4.39 -2.91 -23.49
N SER A 97 -4.43 -3.77 -24.50
CA SER A 97 -3.59 -3.69 -25.69
C SER A 97 -3.78 -2.30 -26.33
N MET A 98 -2.90 -1.36 -26.01
CA MET A 98 -2.78 -0.10 -26.74
C MET A 98 -1.60 -0.26 -27.70
N MET A 99 -1.80 -1.10 -28.72
CA MET A 99 -1.03 -1.10 -29.95
C MET A 99 -1.32 0.22 -30.67
N GLN A 100 -0.65 1.30 -30.28
CA GLN A 100 -0.59 2.51 -31.10
C GLN A 100 0.46 2.27 -32.20
N GLU A 101 -0.10 1.94 -33.35
CA GLU A 101 0.52 1.79 -34.65
C GLU A 101 1.59 2.87 -34.91
N ARG A 102 2.78 2.43 -35.30
CA ARG A 102 3.82 3.32 -35.84
C ARG A 102 3.26 4.02 -37.07
N ALA A 103 3.02 5.32 -36.97
CA ALA A 103 2.81 6.18 -38.13
C ALA A 103 4.06 7.03 -38.35
N ARG A 104 4.90 6.52 -39.27
CA ARG A 104 6.02 7.14 -40.01
C ARG A 104 7.34 7.32 -39.27
#